data_AF-A0A430ENV7-F1
#
_entry.id   AF-A0A430ENV7-F1
#
_cell.length_a   1.000
_cell.length_b   1.000
_cell.length_c   1.000
_cell.angle_alpha   90.00
_cell.angle_beta   90.00
_cell.angle_gamma   90.00
#
_symmetry.space_group_name_H-M   'P 1'
#
loop_
_entity.id
_entity.type
_entity.pdbx_description
1 polymer ?
#
loop_
_entity_poly.entity_id
_entity_poly.type
_entity_poly.pdbx_seq_one_letter_code
_entity_poly.pdbx_strand_id
1 'polypeptide(L)'
;MDGVTFLVFAFFGALIFGGASALIGSARGIDGLVCFFLGLFFGPIGLVVAAILPPPAVAQTPTAGPVPEQELPSTEHASPKRDDVPDALSKLADLRDRGALTDEEFASAKASLLKQL
;
A
#
# COMPACT_ATOMS: atom_id res chain seq x y z
N MET A 1 -32.84 -14.40 -5.81
CA MET A 1 -31.40 -14.46 -5.50
C MET A 1 -31.25 -14.05 -4.06
N ASP A 2 -30.75 -14.95 -3.23
CA ASP A 2 -30.60 -14.69 -1.81
C ASP A 2 -29.40 -13.75 -1.60
N GLY A 3 -29.39 -13.00 -0.50
CA GLY A 3 -28.30 -12.04 -0.22
C GLY A 3 -26.91 -12.68 -0.27
N VAL A 4 -26.81 -13.97 0.11
CA VAL A 4 -25.58 -14.75 0.03
C VAL A 4 -25.16 -15.03 -1.41
N THR A 5 -26.10 -15.42 -2.28
CA THR A 5 -25.84 -15.61 -3.71
C THR A 5 -25.37 -14.31 -4.35
N PHE A 6 -26.00 -13.20 -4.01
CA PHE A 6 -25.58 -11.88 -4.49
C PHE A 6 -24.17 -11.51 -4.00
N LEU A 7 -23.86 -11.74 -2.72
CA LEU A 7 -22.53 -11.50 -2.14
C LEU A 7 -21.44 -12.33 -2.83
N VAL A 8 -21.71 -13.61 -3.08
CA VAL A 8 -20.77 -14.52 -3.77
C VAL A 8 -20.54 -14.03 -5.21
N PHE A 9 -21.60 -13.72 -5.96
CA PHE A 9 -21.46 -13.18 -7.31
C PHE A 9 -20.72 -11.83 -7.33
N ALA A 10 -20.99 -10.95 -6.38
CA ALA A 10 -20.31 -9.66 -6.25
C ALA A 10 -18.82 -9.85 -5.92
N PHE A 11 -18.48 -10.79 -5.03
CA PHE A 11 -17.10 -11.09 -4.66
C PHE A 11 -16.31 -11.69 -5.83
N PHE A 12 -16.87 -12.68 -6.53
CA PHE A 12 -16.23 -13.27 -7.70
C PHE A 12 -16.09 -12.25 -8.84
N GLY A 13 -17.10 -11.41 -9.06
CA GLY A 13 -17.01 -10.28 -10.00
C GLY A 13 -15.87 -9.34 -9.62
N ALA A 14 -15.82 -8.90 -8.37
CA ALA A 14 -14.76 -8.01 -7.87
C ALA A 14 -13.36 -8.64 -8.00
N LEU A 15 -13.22 -9.94 -7.77
CA LEU A 15 -11.96 -10.67 -7.96
C LEU A 15 -11.51 -10.69 -9.42
N ILE A 16 -12.44 -10.93 -10.35
CA ILE A 16 -12.15 -10.94 -11.79
C ILE A 16 -11.79 -9.53 -12.27
N PHE A 17 -12.56 -8.50 -11.88
CA PHE A 17 -12.29 -7.12 -12.24
C PHE A 17 -10.99 -6.59 -11.62
N GLY A 18 -10.74 -6.89 -10.34
CA GLY A 18 -9.48 -6.60 -9.66
C GLY A 18 -8.30 -7.27 -10.34
N GLY A 19 -8.40 -8.58 -10.63
CA GLY A 19 -7.35 -9.34 -11.30
C GLY A 19 -7.03 -8.81 -12.71
N ALA A 20 -8.05 -8.51 -13.51
CA ALA A 20 -7.87 -7.91 -14.83
C ALA A 20 -7.23 -6.52 -14.75
N SER A 21 -7.66 -5.69 -13.81
CA SER A 21 -7.09 -4.34 -13.58
C SER A 21 -5.63 -4.42 -13.15
N ALA A 22 -5.27 -5.37 -12.28
CA ALA A 22 -3.90 -5.61 -11.84
C ALA A 22 -2.99 -6.02 -13.00
N LEU A 23 -3.47 -6.91 -13.87
CA LEU A 23 -2.73 -7.37 -15.04
C LEU A 23 -2.45 -6.22 -16.01
N ILE A 24 -3.47 -5.38 -16.27
CA ILE A 24 -3.36 -4.19 -17.13
C ILE A 24 -2.40 -3.16 -16.51
N GLY A 25 -2.50 -2.92 -15.19
CA GLY A 25 -1.63 -2.00 -14.47
C GLY A 25 -0.16 -2.45 -14.45
N SER A 26 0.07 -3.73 -14.17
CA SER A 26 1.41 -4.31 -14.12
C SER A 26 2.10 -4.30 -15.49
N ALA A 27 1.37 -4.55 -16.58
CA ALA A 27 1.90 -4.43 -17.93
C ALA A 27 2.29 -2.99 -18.31
N ARG A 28 1.78 -2.00 -17.56
CA ARG A 28 2.00 -0.56 -17.79
C ARG A 28 3.00 0.07 -16.80
N GLY A 29 3.64 -0.73 -15.94
CA GLY A 29 4.60 -0.22 -14.96
C GLY A 29 3.94 0.57 -13.81
N ILE A 30 2.63 0.44 -13.64
CA ILE A 30 1.91 0.90 -12.45
C ILE A 30 1.93 -0.24 -11.42
N ASP A 31 1.97 0.10 -10.13
CA ASP A 31 1.84 -0.88 -9.05
C ASP A 31 0.58 -1.75 -9.26
N GLY A 32 0.78 -3.01 -9.66
CA GLY A 32 -0.31 -3.94 -9.94
C GLY A 32 -1.24 -4.11 -8.74
N LEU A 33 -0.72 -3.94 -7.52
CA LEU A 33 -1.48 -3.94 -6.28
C LEU A 33 -2.46 -2.74 -6.20
N VAL A 34 -2.04 -1.54 -6.59
CA VAL A 34 -2.89 -0.33 -6.58
C VAL A 34 -4.01 -0.49 -7.62
N CYS A 35 -3.68 -0.94 -8.83
CA CYS A 35 -4.69 -1.22 -9.86
C CYS A 35 -5.63 -2.38 -9.47
N PHE A 36 -5.14 -3.38 -8.74
CA PHE A 36 -5.96 -4.47 -8.20
C PHE A 36 -7.03 -3.93 -7.24
N PHE A 37 -6.63 -3.14 -6.24
CA PHE A 37 -7.56 -2.58 -5.26
C PHE A 37 -8.55 -1.62 -5.90
N LEU A 38 -8.11 -0.85 -6.90
CA LEU A 38 -8.99 0.02 -7.67
C LEU A 38 -10.06 -0.79 -8.42
N GLY A 39 -9.66 -1.87 -9.11
CA GLY A 39 -10.59 -2.78 -9.78
C GLY A 39 -11.48 -3.60 -8.83
N LEU A 40 -10.99 -3.91 -7.62
CA LEU A 40 -11.72 -4.66 -6.59
C LEU A 40 -12.82 -3.81 -5.95
N PHE A 41 -12.53 -2.55 -5.61
CA PHE A 41 -13.46 -1.66 -4.91
C PHE A 41 -14.40 -0.89 -5.84
N PHE A 42 -13.91 -0.49 -7.02
CA PHE A 42 -14.71 0.26 -8.00
C PHE A 42 -15.24 -0.63 -9.13
N GLY A 43 -14.93 -1.94 -9.11
CA GLY A 43 -15.42 -2.92 -10.07
C GLY A 43 -15.10 -2.51 -11.52
N PRO A 44 -16.11 -2.40 -12.41
CA PRO A 44 -15.89 -2.02 -13.79
C PRO A 44 -15.34 -0.58 -13.94
N ILE A 45 -15.64 0.31 -13.00
CA ILE A 45 -15.13 1.70 -13.03
C ILE A 45 -13.62 1.69 -12.78
N GLY A 46 -13.15 0.87 -11.83
CA GLY A 46 -11.72 0.70 -11.55
C GLY A 46 -10.95 0.12 -12.73
N LEU A 47 -11.55 -0.83 -13.45
CA LEU A 47 -11.00 -1.38 -14.70
C LEU A 47 -10.85 -0.31 -15.79
N VAL A 48 -11.89 0.51 -15.99
CA VAL A 48 -11.85 1.61 -16.97
C VAL A 48 -10.79 2.64 -16.60
N VAL A 49 -10.69 3.03 -15.33
CA VAL A 49 -9.64 3.96 -14.88
C VAL A 49 -8.25 3.39 -15.13
N ALA A 50 -7.99 2.13 -14.76
CA ALA A 50 -6.71 1.45 -15.03
C ALA A 50 -6.40 1.36 -16.54
N ALA A 51 -7.44 1.29 -17.39
CA ALA A 51 -7.32 1.23 -18.84
C ALA A 51 -6.96 2.58 -19.50
N ILE A 52 -7.34 3.71 -18.90
CA ILE A 52 -7.09 5.06 -19.47
C ILE A 52 -5.91 5.75 -18.79
N LEU A 53 -5.53 5.33 -17.57
CA LEU A 53 -4.47 5.99 -16.82
C LEU A 53 -3.14 5.89 -17.58
N PRO A 54 -2.52 7.03 -17.93
CA PRO A 54 -1.22 7.02 -18.59
C PRO A 54 -0.19 6.41 -17.64
N PRO A 55 0.75 5.61 -18.15
CA PRO A 55 1.82 5.09 -17.32
C PRO A 55 2.56 6.28 -16.70
N PRO A 56 2.80 6.28 -15.38
CA PRO A 56 3.72 7.24 -14.80
C PRO A 56 5.04 7.09 -15.55
N ALA A 57 5.70 8.19 -15.89
CA ALA A 57 7.03 8.15 -16.47
C ALA A 57 7.97 7.54 -15.43
N VAL A 58 8.06 6.21 -15.42
CA VAL A 58 8.87 5.46 -14.48
C VAL A 58 10.31 5.76 -14.87
N ALA A 59 10.97 6.61 -14.08
CA ALA A 59 12.42 6.57 -13.96
C ALA A 59 12.79 5.11 -13.68
N GLN A 60 13.36 4.47 -14.70
CA GLN A 60 13.82 3.09 -14.64
C GLN A 60 14.67 2.93 -13.38
N THR A 61 14.17 2.22 -12.37
CA THR A 61 15.08 1.61 -11.40
C THR A 61 15.86 0.56 -12.20
N PRO A 62 17.18 0.70 -12.36
CA PRO A 62 17.95 -0.18 -13.21
C PRO A 62 17.78 -1.63 -12.74
N THR A 63 17.38 -2.49 -13.67
CA THR A 63 17.53 -3.94 -13.56
C THR A 63 18.97 -4.24 -13.18
N ALA A 64 19.18 -4.58 -11.91
CA ALA A 64 20.41 -5.17 -11.43
C ALA A 64 20.63 -6.48 -12.21
N GLY A 65 21.65 -6.49 -13.08
CA GLY A 65 22.25 -7.74 -13.52
C GLY A 65 22.83 -8.49 -12.32
N PRO A 66 22.99 -9.82 -12.40
CA PRO A 66 23.70 -10.57 -11.38
C PRO A 66 25.19 -10.23 -11.50
N VAL A 67 25.64 -9.22 -10.74
CA VAL A 67 27.06 -8.99 -10.48
C VAL A 67 27.42 -9.76 -9.20
N PRO A 68 28.50 -10.58 -9.21
CA PRO A 68 28.81 -11.51 -8.14
C PRO A 68 29.17 -10.78 -6.84
N GLU A 69 28.54 -11.22 -5.75
CA GLU A 69 28.98 -11.22 -4.35
C GLU A 69 30.04 -10.17 -3.93
N GLN A 70 29.59 -9.06 -3.34
CA GLN A 70 30.43 -8.24 -2.47
C GLN A 70 29.62 -7.53 -1.38
N GLU A 71 29.79 -8.03 -0.15
CA GLU A 71 29.74 -7.35 1.16
C GLU A 71 28.40 -6.80 1.73
N LEU A 72 28.00 -7.40 2.86
CA LEU A 72 27.06 -6.88 3.87
C LEU A 72 27.35 -5.40 4.23
N PRO A 73 26.31 -4.58 4.54
CA PRO A 73 25.69 -4.68 5.84
C PRO A 73 24.16 -4.77 5.77
N SER A 74 23.63 -5.67 6.58
CA SER A 74 22.25 -5.72 7.02
C SER A 74 21.69 -4.31 7.28
N THR A 75 20.79 -3.85 6.42
CA THR A 75 19.74 -2.90 6.83
C THR A 75 18.63 -3.80 7.38
N GLU A 76 18.82 -4.41 8.54
CA GLU A 76 18.36 -3.84 9.81
C GLU A 76 16.97 -3.20 9.64
N HIS A 77 15.99 -4.04 9.29
CA HIS A 77 14.74 -4.05 10.05
C HIS A 77 15.08 -4.37 11.52
N ALA A 78 15.68 -3.41 12.22
CA ALA A 78 15.69 -3.42 13.67
C ALA A 78 14.27 -3.11 14.11
N SER A 79 13.75 -3.96 14.98
CA SER A 79 12.76 -3.55 15.97
C SER A 79 13.10 -2.16 16.52
N PRO A 80 12.11 -1.30 16.79
CA PRO A 80 12.38 0.01 17.38
C PRO A 80 13.22 -0.20 18.64
N LYS A 81 14.44 0.35 18.65
CA LYS A 81 15.22 0.46 19.89
C LYS A 81 14.46 1.46 20.76
N ARG A 82 14.50 1.26 22.08
CA ARG A 82 13.76 2.07 23.06
C ARG A 82 14.06 3.58 22.96
N ASP A 83 15.18 3.93 22.32
CA ASP A 83 15.65 5.29 22.07
C ASP A 83 14.96 5.99 20.89
N ASP A 84 14.19 5.26 20.06
CA ASP A 84 13.49 5.78 18.87
C ASP A 84 12.09 6.35 19.19
N VAL A 85 11.65 6.26 20.44
CA VAL A 85 10.33 6.76 20.88
C VAL A 85 10.14 8.27 20.64
N PRO A 86 11.09 9.18 20.95
CA PRO A 86 10.95 10.61 20.63
C PRO A 86 10.84 10.88 19.12
N ASP A 87 11.56 10.13 18.30
CA ASP A 87 11.48 10.25 16.83
C ASP A 87 10.14 9.74 16.29
N ALA A 88 9.63 8.65 16.86
CA ALA A 88 8.30 8.12 16.53
C ALA A 88 7.18 9.09 16.91
N LEU A 89 7.30 9.78 18.06
CA LEU A 89 6.35 10.81 18.47
C LEU A 89 6.36 12.03 17.55
N SER A 90 7.53 12.45 17.06
CA SER A 90 7.65 13.55 16.10
C SER A 90 6.97 13.22 14.77
N LYS A 91 7.19 12.02 14.24
CA LYS A 91 6.53 11.55 13.01
C LYS A 91 5.01 11.47 13.15
N LEU A 92 4.52 11.03 14.31
CA LEU A 92 3.08 10.99 14.60
C LEU A 92 2.46 12.40 14.63
N ALA A 93 3.17 13.40 15.15
CA ALA A 93 2.69 14.78 15.18
C ALA A 93 2.61 15.37 13.76
N ASP A 94 3.64 15.16 12.95
CA ASP A 94 3.65 15.59 11.54
C ASP A 94 2.48 14.98 10.75
N LEU A 95 2.18 13.71 10.99
CA LEU A 95 1.07 13.03 10.31
C LEU A 95 -0.29 13.59 10.73
N ARG A 96 -0.48 13.92 12.03
CA ARG A 96 -1.70 14.57 12.53
C ARG A 96 -1.86 15.97 11.93
N ASP A 97 -0.80 16.77 11.93
CA ASP A 97 -0.84 18.15 11.44
C ASP A 97 -1.11 18.22 9.92
N ARG A 98 -0.74 17.16 9.18
CA ARG A 98 -1.11 16.98 7.77
C ARG A 98 -2.53 16.43 7.55
N GLY A 99 -3.27 16.15 8.63
CA GLY A 99 -4.61 15.56 8.58
C GLY A 99 -4.63 14.10 8.14
N ALA A 100 -3.49 13.41 8.19
CA ALA A 100 -3.39 11.99 7.84
C ALA A 100 -3.84 11.07 8.99
N LEU A 101 -3.88 11.58 10.22
CA LEU A 101 -4.51 10.92 11.37
C LEU A 101 -5.51 11.86 12.04
N THR A 102 -6.57 11.27 12.57
CA THR A 102 -7.51 11.93 13.47
C THR A 102 -6.90 12.09 14.87
N ASP A 103 -7.42 13.03 15.66
CA ASP A 103 -6.95 13.26 17.04
C ASP A 103 -7.06 12.00 17.92
N GLU A 104 -8.07 11.17 17.67
CA GLU A 104 -8.33 9.91 18.37
C GLU A 104 -7.23 8.87 18.09
N GLU A 105 -6.83 8.74 16.82
CA GLU A 105 -5.79 7.80 16.41
C GLU A 105 -4.41 8.25 16.88
N PHE A 106 -4.14 9.57 16.83
CA PHE A 106 -2.91 10.14 17.37
C PHE A 106 -2.78 9.89 18.88
N ALA A 107 -3.86 10.11 19.65
CA ALA A 107 -3.87 9.87 21.08
C ALA A 107 -3.61 8.40 21.44
N SER A 108 -4.22 7.46 20.69
CA SER A 108 -4.03 6.02 20.87
C SER A 108 -2.59 5.57 20.56
N ALA A 109 -2.04 6.02 19.43
CA ALA A 109 -0.68 5.66 19.02
C ALA A 109 0.39 6.25 19.96
N LYS A 110 0.22 7.50 20.40
CA LYS A 110 1.07 8.15 21.42
C LYS A 110 1.05 7.38 22.74
N ALA A 111 -0.13 6.97 23.21
CA ALA A 111 -0.26 6.19 24.43
C ALA A 111 0.41 4.81 24.31
N SER A 112 0.35 4.17 23.14
CA SER A 112 1.04 2.90 22.89
C SER A 112 2.55 3.06 22.92
N LEU A 113 3.08 4.12 22.30
CA LEU A 113 4.52 4.41 22.30
C LEU A 113 5.05 4.70 23.71
N LEU A 114 4.31 5.46 24.52
CA LEU A 114 4.72 5.76 25.89
C LEU A 114 4.71 4.53 26.82
N LYS A 115 3.88 3.52 26.54
CA LYS A 115 3.87 2.24 27.28
C LYS A 115 5.08 1.35 26.98
N GLN A 116 5.77 1.60 25.88
CA GLN A 116 6.98 0.86 25.48
C GLN A 116 8.26 1.45 26.08
N LEU A 117 8.16 2.64 26.71
CA LEU A 117 9.22 3.28 27.48
C LEU A 117 9.40 2.61 28.84
#